data_AF-A0A925ZA24-F1
#
_entry.id   AF-A0A925ZA24-F1
#
_cell.length_a   1.000
_cell.length_b   1.000
_cell.length_c   1.000
_cell.angle_alpha   90.00
_cell.angle_beta   90.00
_cell.angle_gamma   90.00
#
_symmetry.space_group_name_H-M   'P 1'
#
loop_
_entity.id
_entity.type
_entity.pdbx_description
1 polymer ?
#
loop_
_entity_poly.entity_id
_entity_poly.type
_entity_poly.pdbx_seq_one_letter_code
_entity_poly.pdbx_strand_id
1 'polypeptide(L)'
;QIIELAEQVERLRLVPKLTTDSISVIKHFVRADLGVSLLPAFAVSQEIDAGLLVAIPVDHAVLGGAEAHIVTRLGRQLSIASNQLLLQLISTMRAFRGAKPRHARDRSA
;
A
#
# COMPACT_ATOMS: atom_id res chain seq x y z
N GLN A 1 12.41 2.26 6.31
CA GLN A 1 12.91 2.38 4.92
C GLN A 1 12.26 3.53 4.15
N ILE A 2 10.97 3.51 3.76
CA ILE A 2 10.41 4.62 2.94
C ILE A 2 10.24 5.96 3.70
N ILE A 3 9.80 5.90 4.96
CA ILE A 3 9.63 7.10 5.79
C ILE A 3 10.97 7.76 6.10
N GLU A 4 11.99 6.97 6.47
CA GLU A 4 13.36 7.45 6.73
C GLU A 4 13.96 8.16 5.50
N LEU A 5 13.70 7.64 4.29
CA LEU A 5 14.15 8.29 3.06
C LEU A 5 13.45 9.63 2.83
N ALA A 6 12.13 9.71 3.11
CA ALA A 6 11.40 10.98 3.04
C ALA A 6 11.92 12.00 4.06
N GLU A 7 12.17 11.58 5.31
CA GLU A 7 12.79 12.42 6.35
C GLU A 7 14.15 12.99 5.91
N GLN A 8 14.99 12.15 5.29
CA GLN A 8 16.30 12.57 4.80
C GLN A 8 16.20 13.59 3.66
N VAL A 9 15.29 13.38 2.70
CA VAL A 9 15.06 14.29 1.57
C VAL A 9 14.57 15.65 2.07
N GLU A 10 13.62 15.65 3.00
CA GLU A 10 13.02 16.86 3.58
C GLU A 10 13.87 17.49 4.69
N ARG A 11 14.98 16.84 5.09
CA ARG A 11 15.86 17.27 6.18
C ARG A 11 15.11 17.52 7.49
N LEU A 12 14.11 16.70 7.75
CA LEU A 12 13.31 16.75 8.98
C LEU A 12 13.39 15.41 9.72
N ARG A 13 12.89 15.40 10.95
CA ARG A 13 12.76 14.17 11.72
C ARG A 13 11.39 14.10 12.38
N LEU A 14 10.67 13.02 12.09
CA LEU A 14 9.43 12.63 12.71
C LEU A 14 9.75 11.91 14.02
N VAL A 15 9.04 12.29 15.07
CA VAL A 15 9.08 11.58 16.36
C VAL A 15 7.81 10.75 16.47
N PRO A 16 7.84 9.44 16.21
CA PRO A 16 6.64 8.62 16.24
C PRO A 16 6.09 8.55 17.67
N LYS A 17 4.80 8.86 17.83
CA LYS A 17 4.07 8.60 19.09
C LYS A 17 3.79 7.11 19.29
N LEU A 18 3.76 6.34 18.21
CA LEU A 18 3.49 4.91 18.19
C LEU A 18 4.24 4.26 17.03
N THR A 19 4.90 3.14 17.32
CA THR A 19 5.51 2.26 16.31
C THR A 19 4.90 0.87 16.45
N THR A 20 4.33 0.34 15.37
CA THR A 20 3.68 -0.98 15.34
C THR A 20 3.73 -1.54 13.92
N ASP A 21 3.71 -2.87 13.80
CA ASP A 21 3.60 -3.62 12.55
C ASP A 21 2.14 -3.92 12.16
N SER A 22 1.18 -3.50 13.00
CA SER A 22 -0.24 -3.74 12.77
C SER A 22 -0.95 -2.51 12.24
N ILE A 23 -1.40 -2.57 10.98
CA ILE A 23 -2.29 -1.56 10.39
C ILE A 23 -3.57 -1.43 11.20
N SER A 24 -4.08 -2.52 11.79
CA SER A 24 -5.27 -2.46 12.65
C SER A 24 -5.04 -1.57 13.87
N VAL A 25 -3.89 -1.68 14.53
CA VAL A 25 -3.54 -0.81 15.68
C VAL A 25 -3.40 0.64 15.22
N ILE A 26 -2.77 0.90 14.08
CA ILE A 26 -2.66 2.25 13.50
C ILE A 26 -4.06 2.85 13.28
N LYS A 27 -5.00 2.09 12.69
CA LYS A 27 -6.37 2.56 12.47
C LYS A 27 -7.07 2.95 13.76
N HIS A 28 -6.95 2.13 14.81
CA HIS A 28 -7.53 2.45 16.12
C HIS A 28 -6.89 3.69 16.75
N PHE A 29 -5.57 3.83 16.63
CA PHE A 29 -4.84 5.01 17.14
C PHE A 29 -5.33 6.32 16.49
N VAL A 30 -5.50 6.33 15.17
CA VAL A 30 -6.00 7.51 14.45
C VAL A 30 -7.48 7.76 14.77
N ARG A 31 -8.32 6.72 14.82
CA ARG A 31 -9.75 6.85 15.15
C ARG A 31 -10.03 7.30 16.58
N ALA A 32 -9.07 7.10 17.49
CA ALA A 32 -9.15 7.56 18.87
C ALA A 32 -8.60 8.99 19.05
N ASP A 33 -8.35 9.72 17.95
CA ASP A 33 -7.80 11.07 17.95
C ASP A 33 -6.43 11.20 18.66
N LEU A 34 -5.65 10.12 18.71
CA LEU A 34 -4.33 10.12 19.37
C LEU A 34 -3.21 10.65 18.44
N GLY A 35 -3.48 10.71 17.13
CA GLY A 35 -2.59 11.29 16.13
C GLY A 35 -2.98 10.93 14.70
N VAL A 36 -2.02 11.08 13.79
CA VAL A 36 -2.16 10.78 12.35
C VAL A 36 -1.19 9.67 11.93
N SER A 37 -1.38 9.11 10.74
CA SER A 37 -0.48 8.10 10.18
C SER A 37 -0.23 8.33 8.69
N LEU A 38 0.86 7.76 8.19
CA LEU A 38 1.23 7.71 6.77
C LEU A 38 1.03 6.28 6.27
N LEU A 39 -0.02 6.08 5.47
CA LEU A 39 -0.35 4.80 4.85
C LEU A 39 -0.86 5.03 3.42
N PRO A 40 -0.70 4.07 2.50
CA PRO A 40 -1.42 4.08 1.24
C PRO A 40 -2.93 4.08 1.50
N ALA A 41 -3.68 4.96 0.82
CA ALA A 41 -5.11 5.12 1.06
C ALA A 41 -5.92 3.82 0.88
N PHE A 42 -5.48 2.92 -0.01
CA PHE A 42 -6.16 1.64 -0.20
C PHE A 42 -6.14 0.73 1.04
N ALA A 43 -5.15 0.89 1.94
CA ALA A 43 -5.00 0.06 3.14
C ALA A 43 -6.07 0.33 4.21
N VAL A 44 -6.71 1.50 4.14
CA VAL A 44 -7.79 1.94 5.06
C VAL A 44 -9.05 2.30 4.29
N SER A 45 -9.22 1.69 3.11
CA SER A 45 -10.29 2.01 2.17
C SER A 45 -11.69 1.85 2.75
N GLN A 46 -11.90 0.83 3.59
CA GLN A 46 -13.19 0.59 4.25
C GLN A 46 -13.52 1.71 5.24
N GLU A 47 -12.53 2.18 6.00
CA GLU A 47 -12.72 3.29 6.94
C GLU A 47 -13.00 4.61 6.23
N ILE A 48 -12.36 4.84 5.08
CA ILE A 48 -12.64 6.00 4.24
C ILE A 48 -14.07 5.95 3.70
N ASP A 49 -14.48 4.80 3.14
CA ASP A 49 -15.85 4.63 2.62
C ASP A 49 -16.92 4.83 3.71
N ALA A 50 -16.61 4.39 4.94
CA ALA A 50 -17.48 4.55 6.10
C ALA A 50 -17.44 5.95 6.72
N GLY A 51 -16.62 6.88 6.20
CA GLY A 51 -16.44 8.23 6.76
C GLY A 51 -15.76 8.26 8.14
N LEU A 52 -15.12 7.15 8.54
CA LEU A 52 -14.43 7.03 9.83
C LEU A 52 -13.01 7.60 9.80
N LEU A 53 -12.40 7.64 8.62
CA LEU A 53 -11.08 8.21 8.37
C LEU A 53 -11.12 9.01 7.08
N VAL A 54 -10.24 10.01 6.97
CA VAL A 54 -10.02 10.76 5.74
C VAL A 54 -8.57 10.60 5.31
N ALA A 55 -8.35 10.36 4.01
CA ALA A 55 -7.01 10.36 3.43
C ALA A 55 -6.66 11.77 2.96
N ILE A 56 -5.53 12.29 3.43
CA ILE A 56 -4.96 13.55 2.97
C ILE A 56 -3.82 13.22 1.99
N PRO A 57 -3.91 13.62 0.71
CA PRO A 57 -2.83 13.39 -0.25
C PRO A 57 -1.54 14.08 0.19
N VAL A 58 -0.42 13.37 0.08
CA VAL A 58 0.92 13.93 0.32
C VAL A 58 1.66 13.93 -1.02
N ASP A 59 1.86 15.12 -1.57
CA ASP A 59 2.62 15.31 -2.80
C ASP A 59 4.12 15.25 -2.51
N HIS A 60 4.67 14.03 -2.52
CA HIS A 60 6.08 13.79 -2.23
C HIS A 60 6.61 12.63 -3.06
N ALA A 61 7.68 12.87 -3.84
CA ALA A 61 8.21 11.92 -4.82
C ALA A 61 8.54 10.54 -4.21
N VAL A 62 9.17 10.50 -3.03
CA VAL A 62 9.48 9.23 -2.35
C VAL A 62 8.22 8.48 -1.91
N LEU A 63 7.28 9.16 -1.25
CA LEU A 63 6.06 8.53 -0.72
C LEU A 63 5.11 8.10 -1.85
N GLY A 64 5.06 8.86 -2.94
CA GLY A 64 4.32 8.52 -4.15
C GLY A 64 4.90 7.34 -4.94
N GLY A 65 6.15 6.96 -4.68
CA GLY A 65 6.81 5.81 -5.32
C GLY A 65 6.48 4.46 -4.69
N ALA A 66 5.63 4.39 -3.67
CA ALA A 66 5.24 3.13 -3.04
C ALA A 66 4.39 2.26 -3.99
N GLU A 67 4.86 1.05 -4.28
CA GLU A 67 4.18 0.12 -5.19
C GLU A 67 3.51 -1.04 -4.43
N ALA A 68 2.35 -1.46 -4.92
CA ALA A 68 1.72 -2.72 -4.52
C ALA A 68 2.06 -3.80 -5.55
N HIS A 69 2.34 -5.02 -5.08
CA HIS A 69 2.67 -6.16 -5.93
C HIS A 69 1.90 -7.41 -5.52
N ILE A 70 1.50 -8.20 -6.52
CA ILE A 70 1.15 -9.61 -6.31
C ILE A 70 2.35 -10.44 -6.77
N VAL A 71 2.83 -11.32 -5.89
CA VAL A 71 4.01 -12.14 -6.16
C VAL A 71 3.62 -13.60 -6.20
N THR A 72 4.04 -14.31 -7.25
CA THR A 72 3.87 -15.76 -7.42
C THR A 72 5.23 -16.42 -7.52
N ARG A 73 5.39 -17.64 -6.98
CA ARG A 73 6.66 -18.37 -7.07
C ARG A 73 7.00 -18.70 -8.52
N LEU A 74 8.21 -18.33 -8.95
CA LEU A 74 8.74 -18.66 -10.27
C LEU A 74 8.75 -20.18 -10.51
N GLY A 75 8.40 -20.61 -11.71
CA GLY A 75 8.47 -22.01 -12.14
C GLY A 75 7.31 -22.90 -11.67
N ARG A 76 6.40 -22.39 -10.84
CA ARG A 76 5.17 -23.10 -10.47
C ARG A 76 4.03 -22.66 -11.38
N GLN A 77 3.47 -23.61 -12.13
CA GLN A 77 2.17 -23.40 -12.79
C GLN A 77 1.11 -23.16 -11.71
N LEU A 78 0.36 -22.07 -11.83
CA LEU A 78 -0.76 -21.82 -10.94
C LEU A 78 -1.85 -22.84 -11.22
N SER A 79 -2.44 -23.43 -10.18
CA SER A 79 -3.67 -24.21 -10.36
C SER A 79 -4.77 -23.30 -10.91
N ILE A 80 -5.81 -23.88 -11.51
CA ILE A 80 -6.96 -23.13 -12.01
C ILE A 80 -7.52 -22.20 -10.93
N ALA A 81 -7.74 -22.71 -9.71
CA ALA A 81 -8.23 -21.91 -8.59
C ALA A 81 -7.28 -20.76 -8.20
N SER A 82 -5.96 -21.01 -8.17
CA SER A 82 -4.98 -19.97 -7.84
C SER A 82 -4.91 -18.88 -8.91
N ASN A 83 -5.02 -19.27 -10.18
CA ASN A 83 -5.04 -18.32 -11.30
C ASN A 83 -6.31 -17.47 -11.29
N GLN A 84 -7.47 -18.08 -10.99
CA GLN A 84 -8.72 -17.34 -10.82
C GLN A 84 -8.62 -16.33 -9.66
N LEU A 85 -8.03 -16.73 -8.53
CA LEU A 85 -7.76 -15.81 -7.42
C LEU A 85 -6.85 -14.65 -7.86
N LEU A 86 -5.76 -14.92 -8.58
CA LEU A 86 -4.87 -13.87 -9.09
C LEU A 86 -5.64 -12.85 -9.94
N LEU A 87 -6.45 -13.31 -10.89
CA LEU A 87 -7.28 -12.46 -11.75
C LEU A 87 -8.29 -11.65 -10.93
N GLN A 88 -8.92 -12.27 -9.92
CA GLN A 88 -9.82 -11.57 -9.01
C GLN A 88 -9.09 -10.50 -8.20
N LEU A 89 -7.93 -10.78 -7.63
CA LEU A 89 -7.14 -9.80 -6.87
C LEU A 89 -6.75 -8.60 -7.75
N ILE A 90 -6.25 -8.86 -8.96
CA ILE A 90 -5.89 -7.80 -9.93
C ILE A 90 -7.10 -6.92 -10.26
N SER A 91 -8.27 -7.51 -10.50
CA SER A 91 -9.47 -6.77 -10.91
C SER A 91 -10.17 -6.02 -9.78
N THR A 92 -10.09 -6.52 -8.54
CA THR A 92 -10.92 -6.02 -7.43
C THR A 92 -10.18 -5.11 -6.46
N MET A 93 -8.91 -5.39 -6.18
CA MET A 93 -8.17 -4.67 -5.15
C MET A 93 -7.94 -3.21 -5.55
N ARG A 94 -8.30 -2.29 -4.65
CA ARG A 94 -8.07 -0.84 -4.83
C ARG A 94 -6.61 -0.50 -5.09
N ALA A 95 -5.69 -1.28 -4.53
CA ALA A 95 -4.24 -1.15 -4.72
C ALA A 95 -3.79 -1.24 -6.20
N PHE A 96 -4.57 -1.91 -7.07
CA PHE A 96 -4.24 -2.08 -8.48
C PHE A 96 -5.13 -1.26 -9.42
N ARG A 97 -6.06 -0.46 -8.88
CA ARG A 97 -6.89 0.43 -9.70
C ARG A 97 -6.03 1.59 -10.21
N GLY A 98 -6.01 1.81 -11.52
CA GLY A 98 -5.20 2.84 -12.16
C GLY A 98 -3.72 2.47 -12.36
N ALA A 99 -3.30 1.25 -11.98
CA ALA A 99 -1.95 0.77 -12.26
C ALA A 99 -1.78 0.53 -13.77
N LYS A 100 -0.74 1.12 -14.38
CA LYS A 100 -0.38 0.84 -15.78
C LYS A 100 0.12 -0.62 -15.87
N PRO A 101 -0.44 -1.48 -16.74
CA PRO A 101 0.05 -2.84 -16.91
C PRO A 101 1.51 -2.82 -17.35
N ARG A 102 2.41 -3.35 -16.52
CA ARG A 102 3.79 -3.57 -16.94
C ARG A 102 3.80 -4.86 -17.77
N HIS A 103 4.23 -4.75 -19.02
CA HIS A 103 4.45 -5.92 -19.86
C HIS A 103 5.40 -6.86 -19.13
N ALA A 104 4.98 -8.11 -18.95
CA ALA A 104 5.86 -9.17 -18.47
C ALA A 104 7.10 -9.17 -19.37
N ARG A 105 8.30 -9.14 -18.77
CA ARG A 105 9.54 -9.21 -19.55
C ARG A 105 9.46 -10.41 -20.48
N ASP A 106 9.62 -10.11 -21.76
CA ASP A 106 9.67 -11.08 -22.84
C ASP A 106 10.70 -12.16 -22.50
N ARG A 107 10.24 -13.41 -22.47
CA ARG A 107 11.11 -14.57 -22.24
C ARG A 107 11.58 -15.06 -23.60
N SER A 108 12.49 -14.30 -24.18
CA SER A 108 13.36 -14.77 -25.25
C SER A 108 14.78 -14.92 -24.70
N ALA A 109 15.05 -16.06 -24.09
CA ALA A 109 16.37 -16.68 -23.91
C ALA A 109 16.19 -18.14 -23.48
#